data_AF-A0A7Y5J7W7-F1
#
_entry.id   AF-A0A7Y5J7W7-F1
#
_cell.length_a   1.000
_cell.length_b   1.000
_cell.length_c   1.000
_cell.angle_alpha   90.00
_cell.angle_beta   90.00
_cell.angle_gamma   90.00
#
_symmetry.space_group_name_H-M   'P 1'
#
loop_
_entity.id
_entity.type
_entity.pdbx_description
1 polymer ?
#
loop_
_entity_poly.entity_id
_entity_poly.type
_entity_poly.pdbx_seq_one_letter_code
_entity_poly.pdbx_strand_id
1 'polypeptide(L)' 'AMVFNADGKKLGLIRVDGPTSNCSLTPDGKTLYITNDGYVLRLIMKK' A
#
# COMPACT_ATOMS: atom_id res chain seq x y z
N ALA A 1 3.68 -0.14 -3.97
CA ALA A 1 3.09 -1.36 -3.36
C ALA A 1 2.19 -2.09 -4.36
N MET A 2 2.42 -3.38 -4.60
CA MET A 2 1.60 -4.20 -5.51
C MET A 2 0.39 -4.79 -4.78
N VAL A 3 -0.75 -4.89 -5.46
CA VAL A 3 -1.98 -5.47 -4.92
C VAL A 3 -2.34 -6.69 -5.75
N PHE A 4 -2.60 -7.81 -5.08
CA PHE A 4 -2.97 -9.09 -5.69
C PHE A 4 -4.29 -9.59 -5.10
N ASN A 5 -5.04 -10.39 -5.86
CA ASN A 5 -6.18 -11.14 -5.32
C ASN A 5 -5.71 -12.47 -4.70
N ALA A 6 -6.65 -13.25 -4.16
CA ALA A 6 -6.36 -14.55 -3.54
C ALA A 6 -5.75 -15.58 -4.50
N ASP A 7 -5.99 -15.45 -5.81
CA ASP A 7 -5.41 -16.32 -6.85
C ASP A 7 -4.01 -15.87 -7.29
N GLY A 8 -3.46 -14.81 -6.69
CA GLY A 8 -2.17 -14.23 -7.10
C GLY A 8 -2.24 -13.37 -8.36
N LYS A 9 -3.44 -13.06 -8.88
CA LYS A 9 -3.60 -12.13 -10.00
C LYS A 9 -3.31 -10.70 -9.54
N LYS A 10 -2.40 -10.02 -10.25
CA LYS A 10 -2.10 -8.59 -10.03
C LYS A 10 -3.34 -7.74 -10.34
N LEU A 11 -3.85 -7.05 -9.33
CA LEU A 11 -4.96 -6.11 -9.43
C LEU A 11 -4.50 -4.69 -9.71
N GLY A 12 -3.34 -4.30 -9.18
CA GLY A 12 -2.85 -2.94 -9.33
C GLY A 12 -1.46 -2.70 -8.74
N LEU A 13 -0.98 -1.48 -8.93
CA LEU A 13 0.26 -0.97 -8.37
C LEU A 13 0.02 0.45 -7.85
N ILE A 14 0.21 0.65 -6.55
CA ILE A 14 0.28 1.97 -5.94
C ILE A 14 1.67 2.53 -6.25
N ARG A 15 1.72 3.56 -7.10
CA ARG A 15 2.95 4.25 -7.50
C ARG A 15 3.30 5.31 -6.46
N VAL A 16 4.55 5.29 -6.04
CA VAL A 16 5.20 6.27 -5.17
C VAL A 16 6.60 6.49 -5.70
N ASP A 17 7.21 7.62 -5.36
CA ASP A 17 8.58 7.91 -5.76
C ASP A 17 9.54 7.18 -4.82
N GLY A 18 10.60 6.57 -5.38
CA GLY A 18 11.60 5.84 -4.60
C GLY A 18 11.20 4.44 -4.12
N PRO A 19 12.13 3.73 -3.45
CA PRO A 19 11.92 2.35 -3.00
C PRO A 19 10.94 2.25 -1.82
N THR A 20 10.12 1.20 -1.81
CA THR A 20 9.24 0.85 -0.69
C THR A 20 9.72 -0.42 0.00
N SER A 21 9.74 -0.45 1.34
CA SER A 21 10.22 -1.62 2.10
C SER A 21 9.14 -2.40 2.83
N ASN A 22 8.03 -1.77 3.23
CA ASN A 22 6.94 -2.42 3.96
C ASN A 22 5.61 -1.67 3.79
N CYS A 23 4.51 -2.31 4.17
CA CYS A 23 3.20 -1.69 4.28
C CYS A 23 2.33 -2.40 5.32
N SER A 24 1.38 -1.68 5.92
CA SER A 24 0.39 -2.25 6.85
C SER A 24 -0.95 -1.52 6.76
N LEU A 25 -2.05 -2.28 6.84
CA LEU A 25 -3.41 -1.76 6.80
C LEU A 25 -3.94 -1.59 8.23
N THR A 26 -4.68 -0.52 8.48
CA THR A 26 -5.38 -0.34 9.76
C THR A 26 -6.44 -1.42 9.96
N PRO A 27 -6.79 -1.79 11.22
CA PRO A 27 -7.81 -2.82 11.49
C PRO A 27 -9.18 -2.54 10.88
N ASP A 28 -9.54 -1.27 10.71
CA ASP A 28 -10.79 -0.85 10.06
C ASP A 28 -10.73 -0.88 8.52
N GLY A 29 -9.58 -1.22 7.95
CA GLY A 29 -9.35 -1.28 6.51
C GLY A 29 -9.31 0.06 5.79
N LYS A 30 -9.33 1.20 6.50
CA LYS A 30 -9.52 2.52 5.88
C LYS A 30 -8.22 3.24 5.52
N THR A 31 -7.09 2.85 6.11
CA THR A 31 -5.80 3.49 5.85
C THR A 31 -4.69 2.46 5.66
N LEU A 32 -3.94 2.57 4.57
CA LEU A 32 -2.72 1.82 4.32
C LEU A 32 -1.50 2.71 4.61
N TYR A 33 -0.62 2.28 5.51
CA TYR A 33 0.68 2.90 5.73
C TYR A 33 1.76 2.21 4.91
N ILE A 34 2.71 2.98 4.39
CA ILE A 34 3.80 2.49 3.53
C ILE A 34 5.11 3.16 3.96
N THR A 35 6.17 2.38 4.19
CA THR A 35 7.53 2.92 4.36
C THR A 35 8.17 3.13 2.99
N ASN A 36 8.69 4.32 2.75
CA ASN A 36 9.22 4.73 1.45
C ASN A 36 10.36 5.73 1.65
N ASP A 37 11.59 5.30 1.37
CA ASP A 37 12.79 6.15 1.31
C ASP A 37 12.90 7.25 2.40
N GLY A 38 12.84 6.85 3.68
CA GLY A 38 12.92 7.79 4.81
C GLY A 38 11.59 8.45 5.21
N TYR A 39 10.51 8.18 4.47
CA TYR A 39 9.16 8.66 4.77
C TYR A 39 8.22 7.52 5.19
N VAL A 40 7.18 7.89 5.94
CA VAL A 40 6.00 7.06 6.17
C VAL A 40 4.81 7.74 5.49
N LEU A 41 4.35 7.12 4.41
CA LEU A 41 3.20 7.59 3.65
C LEU A 41 1.92 6.97 4.18
N ARG A 42 0.78 7.64 3.96
CA ARG A 42 -0.55 7.07 4.20
C ARG A 42 -1.43 7.19 2.95
N LEU A 43 -2.12 6.12 2.61
CA LEU A 43 -3.16 6.09 1.57
C LEU A 43 -4.52 5.86 2.25
N ILE A 44 -5.42 6.82 2.09
CA ILE A 44 -6.79 6.73 2.61
C ILE A 44 -7.66 6.05 1.55
N MET A 45 -8.34 4.97 1.94
CA MET A 45 -9.21 4.22 1.06
C MET A 45 -10.43 5.05 0.68
N LYS A 46 -10.80 5.03 -0.61
CA LYS A 46 -12.06 5.61 -1.06
C LYS A 46 -13.22 4.79 -0.49
N LYS A 47 -14.35 5.48 -0.24
CA LYS A 47 -15.62 4.82 0.06
C LYS A 47 -16.10 3.99 -1.13
#